data_AF-A0A7J2X8P8-F1
#
_entry.id   AF-A0A7J2X8P8-F1
#
_cell.length_a   1.000
_cell.length_b   1.000
_cell.length_c   1.000
_cell.angle_alpha   90.00
_cell.angle_beta   90.00
_cell.angle_gamma   90.00
#
_symmetry.space_group_name_H-M   'P 1'
#
loop_
_entity.id
_entity.type
_entity.pdbx_description
1 polymer ?
#
loop_
_entity_poly.entity_id
_entity_poly.type
_entity_poly.pdbx_seq_one_letter_code
_entity_poly.pdbx_strand_id
1 'polypeptide(L)'
;MSRRGKTLTRTSIIVFMFLFILLNFPVTGVILNSQVERVSIDGGAITSNLANRVMVLVDKSVYEGIKNELDRFSTDLSKEGWICEIYPKKIGCPGWDDPEDVKKFIVSHSSDLAGCILVGNIPMPEYRVEKGYMNQPETFPCDFYYMDLDGKWEVYDKGGNSFGYYYTVFCNHTNGNGSKAPEIWVGRISPSSWIGDNVSLLKEYFKRNHAYRTGSLCRASRALLYIDDDWAKYGSEYKRYLENIYKS
;
A
#
# COMPACT_ATOMS: atom_id res chain seq x y z
N MET A 1 2.63 36.86 49.60
CA MET A 1 3.81 36.22 48.99
C MET A 1 3.73 34.74 49.33
N SER A 2 3.75 33.73 48.46
CA SER A 2 4.03 33.58 47.04
C SER A 2 3.26 32.34 46.55
N ARG A 3 2.52 32.44 45.44
CA ARG A 3 1.92 31.30 44.73
C ARG A 3 3.01 30.58 43.92
N ARG A 4 3.11 29.26 44.02
CA ARG A 4 3.80 28.44 43.02
C ARG A 4 2.86 27.36 42.50
N GLY A 5 2.47 27.51 41.24
CA GLY A 5 1.64 26.57 40.50
C GLY A 5 2.39 25.26 40.22
N LYS A 6 1.65 24.16 40.25
CA LYS A 6 2.09 22.87 39.74
C LYS A 6 1.48 22.69 38.35
N THR A 7 2.34 22.73 37.34
CA THR A 7 1.97 22.45 35.94
C THR A 7 1.97 20.93 35.75
N LEU A 8 0.84 20.39 35.31
CA LEU A 8 0.71 19.02 34.83
C LEU A 8 1.26 18.95 33.41
N THR A 9 2.35 18.23 33.19
CA THR A 9 2.82 17.84 31.86
C THR A 9 2.42 16.40 31.59
N ARG A 10 1.38 16.23 30.78
CA ARG A 10 1.07 14.96 30.10
C ARG A 10 2.03 14.81 28.93
N THR A 11 2.82 13.74 28.92
CA THR A 11 3.60 13.35 27.75
C THR A 11 2.93 12.11 27.16
N SER A 12 2.24 12.28 26.04
CA SER A 12 1.79 11.22 25.16
C SER A 12 2.46 11.48 23.82
N ILE A 13 3.35 10.59 23.39
CA ILE A 13 4.05 10.63 22.10
C ILE A 13 3.68 9.34 21.37
N ILE A 14 2.93 9.47 20.27
CA ILE A 14 2.88 8.48 19.18
C ILE A 14 2.51 9.24 17.90
N VAL A 15 3.45 9.41 16.96
CA VAL A 15 3.20 9.39 15.50
C VAL A 15 4.48 8.94 14.77
N PHE A 16 4.32 7.97 13.87
CA PHE A 16 5.34 7.35 13.02
C PHE A 16 5.73 8.25 11.83
N MET A 17 7.03 8.28 11.51
CA MET A 17 7.61 8.91 10.33
C MET A 17 8.11 7.83 9.36
N PHE A 18 7.67 7.87 8.09
CA PHE A 18 8.38 7.24 6.97
C PHE A 18 9.01 8.33 6.12
N LEU A 19 10.34 8.39 6.12
CA LEU A 19 11.13 9.32 5.31
C LEU A 19 11.89 8.52 4.24
N PHE A 20 11.49 8.66 2.99
CA PHE A 20 12.33 8.33 1.84
C PHE A 20 13.33 9.49 1.64
N ILE A 21 14.61 9.24 1.90
CA ILE A 21 15.69 10.21 1.62
C ILE A 21 16.01 10.15 0.12
N LEU A 22 15.65 11.20 -0.62
CA LEU A 22 16.13 11.44 -1.96
C LEU A 22 17.56 11.99 -1.90
N LEU A 23 18.52 11.23 -2.43
CA LEU A 23 19.86 11.72 -2.73
C LEU A 23 19.79 12.74 -3.87
N ASN A 24 20.43 13.89 -3.65
CA ASN A 24 20.57 15.00 -4.58
C ASN A 24 21.09 14.55 -5.97
N PHE A 25 20.25 14.72 -6.99
CA PHE A 25 20.69 14.88 -8.38
C PHE A 25 20.34 16.29 -8.86
N PRO A 26 21.25 16.99 -9.57
CA PRO A 26 21.00 18.34 -10.05
C PRO A 26 19.84 18.37 -11.05
N VAL A 27 18.93 19.31 -10.82
CA VAL A 27 17.73 19.56 -11.61
C VAL A 27 18.12 20.13 -12.98
N THR A 28 18.12 19.29 -14.01
CA THR A 28 17.75 19.73 -15.36
C THR A 28 16.29 19.38 -15.58
N GLY A 29 15.47 20.42 -15.73
CA GLY A 29 14.02 20.29 -15.80
C GLY A 29 13.56 19.36 -16.92
N VAL A 30 12.87 18.30 -16.52
CA VAL A 30 11.94 17.57 -17.37
C VAL A 30 10.56 17.83 -16.78
N ILE A 31 9.74 18.58 -17.49
CA ILE A 31 8.31 18.69 -17.21
C ILE A 31 7.73 17.30 -17.48
N LEU A 32 7.51 16.49 -16.45
CA LEU A 32 6.69 15.30 -16.54
C LEU A 32 5.22 15.75 -16.55
N ASN A 33 4.76 16.10 -17.75
CA ASN A 33 3.36 16.09 -18.07
C ASN A 33 2.93 14.63 -18.00
N SER A 34 2.33 14.17 -16.91
CA SER A 34 1.79 12.80 -16.84
C SER A 34 0.46 12.73 -17.60
N GLN A 35 0.50 13.05 -18.89
CA GLN A 35 -0.21 12.22 -19.84
C GLN A 35 0.61 10.94 -19.87
N VAL A 36 0.04 9.81 -19.45
CA VAL A 36 0.57 8.54 -19.93
C VAL A 36 0.39 8.59 -21.43
N GLU A 37 1.41 9.02 -22.16
CA GLU A 37 1.49 8.79 -23.59
C GLU A 37 1.44 7.28 -23.74
N ARG A 38 0.24 6.76 -24.01
CA ARG A 38 0.10 5.51 -24.72
C ARG A 38 0.81 5.76 -26.03
N VAL A 39 2.04 5.27 -26.11
CA VAL A 39 2.86 5.31 -27.31
C VAL A 39 2.00 4.82 -28.48
N SER A 40 1.50 5.74 -29.29
CA SER A 40 0.90 5.46 -30.58
C SER A 40 2.03 5.46 -31.59
N ILE A 41 2.60 4.28 -31.85
CA ILE A 41 3.51 4.12 -32.99
C ILE A 41 2.64 3.91 -34.21
N ASP A 42 2.56 4.93 -35.06
CA ASP A 42 2.08 4.77 -36.42
C ASP A 42 2.91 3.66 -37.10
N GLY A 43 2.22 2.59 -37.52
CA GLY A 43 2.69 1.71 -38.59
C GLY A 43 3.68 0.60 -38.26
N GLY A 44 3.94 0.28 -36.99
CA GLY A 44 4.77 -0.88 -36.64
C GLY A 44 4.48 -1.40 -35.23
N ALA A 45 4.02 -2.65 -35.13
CA ALA A 45 3.70 -3.30 -33.86
C ALA A 45 4.95 -3.45 -32.98
N ILE A 46 5.22 -2.47 -32.12
CA ILE A 46 5.95 -2.68 -30.89
C ILE A 46 4.90 -2.97 -29.82
N THR A 47 4.54 -4.24 -29.66
CA THR A 47 3.88 -4.70 -28.44
C THR A 47 4.90 -4.57 -27.32
N SER A 48 4.94 -3.42 -26.64
CA SER A 48 5.63 -3.36 -25.35
C SER A 48 4.94 -4.38 -24.46
N ASN A 49 5.63 -5.46 -24.12
CA ASN A 49 5.15 -6.54 -23.25
C ASN A 49 5.10 -6.04 -21.80
N LEU A 50 4.40 -4.93 -21.56
CA LEU A 50 4.20 -4.37 -20.24
C LEU A 50 3.25 -5.30 -19.51
N ALA A 51 3.71 -5.82 -18.39
CA ALA A 51 2.87 -6.55 -17.45
C ALA A 51 1.60 -5.73 -17.19
N ASN A 52 0.44 -6.31 -17.48
CA ASN A 52 -0.88 -5.68 -17.28
C ASN A 52 -1.82 -6.59 -16.49
N ARG A 53 -1.31 -7.71 -15.94
CA ARG A 53 -2.08 -8.57 -15.06
C ARG A 53 -2.10 -8.02 -13.64
N VAL A 54 -3.28 -8.00 -13.05
CA VAL A 54 -3.53 -7.61 -11.66
C VAL A 54 -4.15 -8.79 -10.94
N MET A 55 -3.45 -9.27 -9.92
CA MET A 55 -3.98 -10.26 -8.99
C MET A 55 -4.82 -9.54 -7.92
N VAL A 56 -6.01 -10.05 -7.63
CA VAL A 56 -6.81 -9.60 -6.49
C VAL A 56 -6.93 -10.75 -5.50
N LEU A 57 -6.15 -10.72 -4.44
CA LEU A 57 -6.21 -11.69 -3.35
C LEU A 57 -7.28 -11.26 -2.35
N VAL A 58 -8.31 -12.08 -2.17
CA VAL A 58 -9.46 -11.74 -1.33
C VAL A 58 -9.55 -12.71 -0.17
N ASP A 59 -9.69 -12.20 1.05
CA ASP A 59 -10.08 -13.02 2.20
C ASP A 59 -11.42 -13.71 1.92
N LYS A 60 -11.41 -15.05 1.91
CA LYS A 60 -12.58 -15.88 1.62
C LYS A 60 -13.74 -15.59 2.56
N SER A 61 -13.49 -15.10 3.78
CA SER A 61 -14.53 -14.77 4.76
C SER A 61 -15.49 -13.68 4.26
N VAL A 62 -15.00 -12.73 3.46
CA VAL A 62 -15.81 -11.63 2.91
C VAL A 62 -16.21 -11.85 1.46
N TYR A 63 -15.53 -12.75 0.74
CA TYR A 63 -15.66 -12.93 -0.71
C TYR A 63 -17.10 -13.11 -1.19
N GLU A 64 -17.86 -14.06 -0.60
CA GLU A 64 -19.26 -14.29 -1.02
C GLU A 64 -20.13 -13.04 -0.79
N GLY A 65 -19.86 -12.32 0.29
CA GLY A 65 -20.58 -11.10 0.63
C GLY A 65 -20.37 -9.95 -0.35
N ILE A 66 -19.22 -9.90 -1.04
CA ILE A 66 -18.81 -8.78 -1.91
C ILE A 66 -18.58 -9.19 -3.37
N LYS A 67 -19.02 -10.39 -3.77
CA LYS A 67 -18.71 -10.96 -5.09
C LYS A 67 -19.14 -10.03 -6.24
N ASN A 68 -20.35 -9.47 -6.15
CA ASN A 68 -20.87 -8.57 -7.19
C ASN A 68 -20.02 -7.30 -7.33
N GLU A 69 -19.53 -6.78 -6.21
CA GLU A 69 -18.64 -5.61 -6.20
C GLU A 69 -17.27 -5.92 -6.80
N LEU A 70 -16.72 -7.12 -6.54
CA LEU A 70 -15.48 -7.59 -7.15
C LEU A 70 -15.62 -7.83 -8.66
N ASP A 71 -16.74 -8.42 -9.10
CA ASP A 71 -17.02 -8.64 -10.53
C ASP A 71 -17.10 -7.29 -11.28
N ARG A 72 -17.75 -6.29 -10.68
CA ARG A 72 -17.78 -4.93 -11.22
C ARG A 72 -16.40 -4.28 -11.21
N PHE A 73 -15.65 -4.42 -10.12
CA PHE A 73 -14.30 -3.90 -10.02
C PHE A 73 -13.36 -4.49 -11.09
N SER A 74 -13.44 -5.79 -11.34
CA SER A 74 -12.72 -6.47 -12.42
C SER A 74 -13.11 -5.88 -13.79
N THR A 75 -14.40 -5.67 -14.02
CA THR A 75 -14.89 -5.02 -15.25
C THR A 75 -14.36 -3.60 -15.43
N ASP A 76 -14.31 -2.81 -14.35
CA ASP A 76 -13.75 -1.45 -14.38
C ASP A 76 -12.26 -1.46 -14.71
N LEU A 77 -11.48 -2.37 -14.10
CA LEU A 77 -10.06 -2.56 -14.41
C LEU A 77 -9.83 -2.99 -15.87
N SER A 78 -10.65 -3.89 -16.39
CA SER A 78 -10.56 -4.32 -17.80
C SER A 78 -10.82 -3.20 -18.79
N LYS A 79 -11.73 -2.26 -18.48
CA LYS A 79 -11.94 -1.05 -19.31
C LYS A 79 -10.72 -0.13 -19.34
N GLU A 80 -9.89 -0.17 -18.30
CA GLU A 80 -8.64 0.59 -18.20
C GLU A 80 -7.44 -0.11 -18.88
N GLY A 81 -7.62 -1.36 -19.31
CA GLY A 81 -6.61 -2.16 -20.00
C GLY A 81 -5.90 -3.20 -19.14
N TRP A 82 -6.37 -3.43 -17.91
CA TRP A 82 -5.81 -4.43 -17.00
C TRP A 82 -6.51 -5.80 -17.13
N ILE A 83 -5.74 -6.87 -16.96
CA ILE A 83 -6.28 -8.24 -16.84
C ILE A 83 -6.41 -8.55 -15.35
N CYS A 84 -7.64 -8.58 -14.84
CA CYS A 84 -7.90 -8.78 -13.40
C CYS A 84 -8.25 -10.24 -13.10
N GLU A 85 -7.51 -10.87 -12.19
CA GLU A 85 -7.74 -12.24 -11.73
C GLU A 85 -8.02 -12.25 -10.23
N ILE A 86 -9.17 -12.78 -9.83
CA ILE A 86 -9.62 -12.77 -8.43
C ILE A 86 -9.39 -14.13 -7.80
N TYR A 87 -8.68 -14.15 -6.67
CA TYR A 87 -8.31 -15.34 -5.91
C TYR A 87 -8.87 -15.25 -4.49
N PRO A 88 -10.00 -15.91 -4.20
CA PRO A 88 -10.49 -15.99 -2.84
C PRO A 88 -9.70 -17.04 -2.04
N LYS A 89 -9.10 -16.62 -0.93
CA LYS A 89 -8.21 -17.44 -0.10
C LYS A 89 -8.62 -17.38 1.37
N LYS A 90 -8.75 -18.55 2.00
CA LYS A 90 -9.25 -18.67 3.37
C LYS A 90 -8.09 -18.55 4.36
N ILE A 91 -8.22 -17.63 5.31
CA ILE A 91 -7.33 -17.49 6.46
C ILE A 91 -7.65 -18.62 7.46
N GLY A 92 -6.63 -19.14 8.12
CA GLY A 92 -6.65 -20.35 8.96
C GLY A 92 -6.49 -21.66 8.16
N CYS A 93 -6.07 -21.60 6.90
CA CYS A 93 -5.80 -22.78 6.09
C CYS A 93 -4.28 -22.92 5.88
N PRO A 94 -3.72 -24.13 5.98
CA PRO A 94 -2.29 -24.36 5.75
C PRO A 94 -1.81 -23.70 4.46
N GLY A 95 -0.80 -22.83 4.56
CA GLY A 95 -0.29 -22.08 3.41
C GLY A 95 -1.00 -20.76 3.12
N TRP A 96 -1.74 -20.15 4.08
CA TRP A 96 -2.31 -18.79 3.92
C TRP A 96 -2.41 -17.96 5.21
N ASP A 97 -1.76 -18.41 6.28
CA ASP A 97 -1.96 -17.88 7.64
C ASP A 97 -0.88 -16.88 8.05
N ASP A 98 0.11 -16.67 7.17
CA ASP A 98 1.35 -15.98 7.45
C ASP A 98 1.84 -15.25 6.18
N PRO A 99 2.46 -14.06 6.30
CA PRO A 99 2.99 -13.35 5.14
C PRO A 99 3.91 -14.16 4.22
N GLU A 100 4.72 -15.09 4.74
CA GLU A 100 5.59 -15.90 3.87
C GLU A 100 4.78 -16.72 2.85
N ASP A 101 3.63 -17.26 3.25
CA ASP A 101 2.80 -18.06 2.36
C ASP A 101 2.02 -17.21 1.35
N VAL A 102 1.58 -16.01 1.78
CA VAL A 102 1.03 -15.01 0.86
C VAL A 102 2.03 -14.65 -0.22
N LYS A 103 3.28 -14.37 0.18
CA LYS A 103 4.36 -14.06 -0.77
C LYS A 103 4.65 -15.24 -1.71
N LYS A 104 4.76 -16.46 -1.20
CA LYS A 104 4.96 -17.66 -2.04
C LYS A 104 3.90 -17.80 -3.12
N PHE A 105 2.63 -17.53 -2.80
CA PHE A 105 1.56 -17.59 -3.79
C PHE A 105 1.64 -16.47 -4.84
N ILE A 106 1.99 -15.26 -4.43
CA ILE A 106 2.22 -14.15 -5.38
C ILE A 106 3.37 -14.50 -6.31
N VAL A 107 4.50 -15.00 -5.77
CA VAL A 107 5.65 -15.45 -6.55
C VAL A 107 5.29 -16.58 -7.52
N SER A 108 4.44 -17.53 -7.11
CA SER A 108 4.03 -18.63 -8.00
C SER A 108 3.13 -18.17 -9.17
N HIS A 109 2.64 -16.93 -9.14
CA HIS A 109 1.83 -16.30 -10.19
C HIS A 109 2.46 -14.95 -10.61
N SER A 110 3.78 -14.80 -10.48
CA SER A 110 4.43 -13.52 -10.80
C SER A 110 4.76 -13.35 -12.29
N SER A 111 4.73 -14.44 -13.08
CA SER A 111 5.02 -14.36 -14.51
C SER A 111 4.01 -13.41 -15.18
N ASP A 112 4.43 -12.25 -15.69
CA ASP A 112 3.57 -11.18 -16.26
C ASP A 112 2.72 -10.34 -15.28
N LEU A 113 2.91 -10.52 -13.97
CA LEU A 113 2.17 -9.79 -12.95
C LEU A 113 2.65 -8.34 -12.85
N ALA A 114 1.73 -7.39 -13.00
CA ALA A 114 2.00 -5.96 -12.79
C ALA A 114 1.86 -5.59 -11.32
N GLY A 115 0.87 -6.18 -10.65
CA GLY A 115 0.58 -5.87 -9.25
C GLY A 115 -0.44 -6.77 -8.59
N CYS A 116 -0.54 -6.61 -7.27
CA CYS A 116 -1.45 -7.36 -6.42
C CYS A 116 -2.30 -6.42 -5.54
N ILE A 117 -3.59 -6.69 -5.44
CA ILE A 117 -4.52 -6.00 -4.55
C ILE A 117 -4.98 -6.97 -3.48
N LEU A 118 -4.67 -6.66 -2.22
CA LEU A 118 -5.02 -7.43 -1.05
C LEU A 118 -6.36 -6.92 -0.49
N VAL A 119 -7.39 -7.75 -0.42
CA VAL A 119 -8.75 -7.36 0.00
C VAL A 119 -9.18 -8.15 1.23
N GLY A 120 -9.54 -7.43 2.30
CA GLY A 120 -9.94 -8.02 3.57
C GLY A 120 -8.77 -8.26 4.52
N ASN A 121 -8.86 -9.32 5.34
CA ASN A 121 -7.90 -9.60 6.41
C ASN A 121 -6.68 -10.42 5.93
N ILE A 122 -6.04 -10.00 4.84
CA ILE A 122 -4.82 -10.69 4.37
C ILE A 122 -3.68 -10.45 5.39
N PRO A 123 -2.85 -11.46 5.73
CA PRO A 123 -1.72 -11.28 6.65
C PRO A 123 -0.86 -10.05 6.33
N MET A 124 -0.50 -9.32 7.38
CA MET A 124 0.30 -8.08 7.29
C MET A 124 1.74 -8.38 7.73
N PRO A 125 2.72 -8.31 6.82
CA PRO A 125 4.13 -8.40 7.21
C PRO A 125 4.53 -7.16 8.00
N GLU A 126 5.34 -7.36 9.03
CA GLU A 126 6.00 -6.28 9.74
C GLU A 126 7.50 -6.29 9.42
N TYR A 127 8.12 -5.12 9.49
CA TYR A 127 9.56 -4.98 9.35
C TYR A 127 10.13 -4.27 10.56
N ARG A 128 11.26 -4.78 11.04
CA ARG A 128 11.99 -4.25 12.18
C ARG A 128 13.32 -3.64 11.76
N VAL A 129 13.58 -2.45 12.28
CA VAL A 129 14.88 -1.80 12.25
C VAL A 129 15.42 -1.70 13.67
N GLU A 130 16.66 -2.15 13.92
CA GLU A 130 17.26 -2.09 15.26
C GLU A 130 17.66 -0.67 15.68
N LYS A 131 17.86 0.23 14.71
CA LYS A 131 18.23 1.64 14.92
C LYS A 131 17.26 2.56 14.19
N GLY A 132 16.03 2.63 14.70
CA GLY A 132 15.00 3.57 14.26
C GLY A 132 15.13 4.94 14.94
N TYR A 133 13.99 5.58 15.25
CA TYR A 133 13.97 6.86 15.95
C TYR A 133 14.72 6.83 17.27
N MET A 134 15.52 7.88 17.53
CA MET A 134 16.37 8.01 18.72
C MET A 134 17.27 6.78 18.98
N ASN A 135 17.67 6.06 17.92
CA ASN A 135 18.44 4.81 17.99
C ASN A 135 17.74 3.70 18.81
N GLN A 136 16.42 3.70 18.86
CA GLN A 136 15.64 2.61 19.46
C GLN A 136 15.14 1.65 18.37
N PRO A 137 14.90 0.38 18.69
CA PRO A 137 14.28 -0.54 17.75
C PRO A 137 12.85 -0.13 17.43
N GLU A 138 12.47 -0.27 16.17
CA GLU A 138 11.13 0.02 15.67
C GLU A 138 10.62 -1.10 14.79
N THR A 139 9.34 -1.44 14.96
CA THR A 139 8.63 -2.41 14.12
C THR A 139 7.42 -1.72 13.52
N PHE A 140 7.18 -1.93 12.22
CA PHE A 140 6.06 -1.32 11.50
C PHE A 140 5.54 -2.23 10.38
N PRO A 141 4.26 -2.10 9.99
CA PRO A 141 3.70 -2.79 8.82
C PRO A 141 4.46 -2.47 7.53
N CYS A 142 4.71 -3.47 6.69
CA CYS A 142 5.59 -3.36 5.53
C CYS A 142 5.11 -4.20 4.34
N ASP A 143 4.05 -3.76 3.65
CA ASP A 143 3.58 -4.41 2.41
C ASP A 143 4.62 -4.42 1.28
N PHE A 144 5.72 -3.65 1.41
CA PHE A 144 6.88 -3.74 0.51
C PHE A 144 7.45 -5.18 0.44
N TYR A 145 7.32 -5.95 1.52
CA TYR A 145 7.67 -7.38 1.53
C TYR A 145 6.98 -8.19 0.41
N TYR A 146 5.75 -7.81 0.02
CA TYR A 146 5.01 -8.44 -1.08
C TYR A 146 5.31 -7.83 -2.46
N MET A 147 5.95 -6.67 -2.50
CA MET A 147 6.32 -5.99 -3.75
C MET A 147 7.65 -6.50 -4.30
N ASP A 148 8.62 -6.73 -3.41
CA ASP A 148 9.90 -7.34 -3.72
C ASP A 148 9.77 -8.87 -3.67
N LEU A 149 9.68 -9.51 -4.82
CA LEU A 149 9.37 -10.92 -5.00
C LEU A 149 10.59 -11.83 -4.86
N ASP A 150 11.79 -11.33 -5.13
CA ASP A 150 13.03 -12.12 -5.10
C ASP A 150 13.93 -11.82 -3.91
N GLY A 151 13.67 -10.71 -3.20
CA GLY A 151 14.46 -10.21 -2.09
C GLY A 151 14.57 -11.19 -0.94
N LYS A 152 15.69 -11.09 -0.22
CA LYS A 152 15.98 -11.90 0.96
C LYS A 152 15.61 -11.15 2.21
N TRP A 153 14.79 -11.78 3.05
CA TRP A 153 14.28 -11.21 4.29
C TRP A 153 14.51 -12.23 5.39
N GLU A 154 15.11 -11.81 6.50
CA GLU A 154 15.30 -12.68 7.67
C GLU A 154 14.08 -12.56 8.59
N VAL A 155 13.66 -13.67 9.20
CA VAL A 155 12.61 -13.65 10.23
C VAL A 155 13.26 -13.26 11.55
N TYR A 156 12.88 -12.09 12.08
CA TYR A 156 13.32 -11.61 13.39
C TYR A 156 12.51 -12.25 14.51
N ASP A 157 11.19 -12.20 14.39
CA ASP A 157 10.25 -12.77 15.34
C ASP A 157 9.02 -13.27 14.58
N LYS A 158 8.41 -14.33 15.10
CA LYS A 158 7.21 -14.93 14.53
C LYS A 158 6.44 -15.60 15.65
N GLY A 159 5.16 -15.31 15.71
CA GLY A 159 4.32 -15.83 16.77
C GLY A 159 2.85 -15.85 16.40
N GLY A 160 2.07 -16.29 17.37
CA GLY A 160 0.63 -16.22 17.28
C GLY A 160 -0.02 -16.58 18.60
N ASN A 161 -1.33 -16.41 18.68
CA ASN A 161 -2.11 -16.76 19.87
C ASN A 161 -3.21 -17.77 19.55
N SER A 162 -3.78 -18.36 20.60
CA SER A 162 -4.89 -19.32 20.49
C SER A 162 -6.17 -18.74 19.89
N PHE A 163 -6.24 -17.41 19.71
CA PHE A 163 -7.34 -16.71 19.04
C PHE A 163 -7.11 -16.56 17.53
N GLY A 164 -6.06 -17.18 16.98
CA GLY A 164 -5.79 -17.19 15.54
C GLY A 164 -5.18 -15.90 15.01
N TYR A 165 -4.65 -15.04 15.88
CA TYR A 165 -3.79 -13.94 15.45
C TYR A 165 -2.38 -14.48 15.26
N TYR A 166 -1.85 -14.34 14.05
CA TYR A 166 -0.48 -14.71 13.69
C TYR A 166 0.24 -13.46 13.18
N TYR A 167 1.51 -13.34 13.52
CA TYR A 167 2.36 -12.24 13.10
C TYR A 167 3.74 -12.75 12.72
N THR A 168 4.36 -12.05 11.76
CA THR A 168 5.73 -12.29 11.34
C THR A 168 6.43 -10.96 11.14
N VAL A 169 7.53 -10.78 11.86
CA VAL A 169 8.39 -9.61 11.83
C VAL A 169 9.66 -9.98 11.07
N PHE A 170 9.91 -9.29 9.96
CA PHE A 170 11.11 -9.46 9.16
C PHE A 170 12.17 -8.41 9.53
N CYS A 171 13.43 -8.72 9.24
CA CYS A 171 14.56 -7.80 9.33
C CYS A 171 15.59 -8.10 8.23
N ASN A 172 16.69 -7.35 8.23
CA ASN A 172 17.87 -7.59 7.38
C ASN A 172 17.52 -7.82 5.90
N HIS A 173 16.65 -6.97 5.35
CA HIS A 173 16.29 -7.03 3.93
C HIS A 173 17.54 -6.82 3.05
N THR A 174 17.88 -7.82 2.25
CA THR A 174 19.03 -7.83 1.34
C THR A 174 18.62 -8.21 -0.07
N ASN A 175 19.51 -7.96 -1.04
CA ASN A 175 19.26 -8.27 -2.44
C ASN A 175 18.93 -9.76 -2.61
N GLY A 176 17.91 -10.01 -3.43
CA GLY A 176 17.53 -11.31 -3.93
C GLY A 176 18.39 -11.78 -5.10
N ASN A 177 17.71 -12.33 -6.11
CA ASN A 177 18.28 -12.56 -7.44
C ASN A 177 18.26 -11.26 -8.27
N GLY A 178 18.80 -10.18 -7.70
CA GLY A 178 18.70 -8.85 -8.29
C GLY A 178 19.01 -7.74 -7.30
N SER A 179 18.01 -6.88 -7.06
CA SER A 179 18.12 -5.69 -6.20
C SER A 179 17.21 -5.80 -4.97
N LYS A 180 16.97 -4.68 -4.28
CA LYS A 180 15.93 -4.52 -3.23
C LYS A 180 14.70 -3.81 -3.77
N ALA A 181 14.65 -3.53 -5.07
CA ALA A 181 13.55 -2.81 -5.70
C ALA A 181 12.30 -3.71 -5.74
N PRO A 182 11.10 -3.12 -5.81
CA PRO A 182 9.90 -3.90 -6.04
C PRO A 182 9.83 -4.39 -7.49
N GLU A 183 9.42 -5.65 -7.71
CA GLU A 183 9.11 -6.19 -9.04
C GLU A 183 7.66 -5.91 -9.43
N ILE A 184 6.76 -5.78 -8.44
CA ILE A 184 5.33 -5.49 -8.65
C ILE A 184 4.86 -4.38 -7.72
N TRP A 185 3.76 -3.71 -8.06
CA TRP A 185 3.08 -2.84 -7.10
C TRP A 185 2.09 -3.64 -6.24
N VAL A 186 1.89 -3.22 -4.98
CA VAL A 186 0.90 -3.81 -4.08
C VAL A 186 0.00 -2.72 -3.49
N GLY A 187 -1.30 -2.98 -3.47
CA GLY A 187 -2.29 -2.17 -2.78
C GLY A 187 -3.10 -3.00 -1.79
N ARG A 188 -3.56 -2.38 -0.70
CA ARG A 188 -4.35 -3.05 0.33
C ARG A 188 -5.66 -2.33 0.60
N ILE A 189 -6.76 -3.09 0.57
CA ILE A 189 -8.11 -2.68 0.92
C ILE A 189 -8.54 -3.52 2.13
N SER A 190 -8.14 -3.08 3.32
CA SER A 190 -8.36 -3.83 4.56
C SER A 190 -9.23 -3.00 5.52
N PRO A 191 -10.55 -3.25 5.57
CA PRO A 191 -11.40 -2.62 6.56
C PRO A 191 -11.00 -3.08 7.97
N SER A 192 -11.12 -2.16 8.92
CA SER A 192 -10.93 -2.49 10.33
C SER A 192 -12.26 -2.92 10.94
N SER A 193 -12.30 -4.11 11.54
CA SER A 193 -13.50 -4.63 12.21
C SER A 193 -13.97 -3.77 13.38
N TRP A 194 -13.10 -2.90 13.92
CA TRP A 194 -13.46 -1.91 14.95
C TRP A 194 -14.37 -0.79 14.42
N ILE A 195 -14.39 -0.56 13.10
CA ILE A 195 -15.17 0.51 12.45
C ILE A 195 -16.57 0.02 12.07
N GLY A 196 -16.72 -1.26 11.76
CA GLY A 196 -17.99 -1.86 11.38
C GLY A 196 -17.83 -3.22 10.68
N ASP A 197 -18.93 -3.70 10.13
CA ASP A 197 -18.95 -4.94 9.35
C ASP A 197 -18.08 -4.83 8.09
N ASN A 198 -17.10 -5.73 7.96
CA ASN A 198 -16.12 -5.71 6.88
C ASN A 198 -16.77 -5.84 5.49
N VAL A 199 -17.81 -6.66 5.35
CA VAL A 199 -18.52 -6.82 4.07
C VAL A 199 -19.16 -5.50 3.66
N SER A 200 -19.89 -4.85 4.58
CA SER A 200 -20.55 -3.57 4.34
C SER A 200 -19.54 -2.45 4.03
N LEU A 201 -18.43 -2.38 4.77
CA LEU A 201 -17.37 -1.40 4.52
C LEU A 201 -16.71 -1.58 3.15
N LEU A 202 -16.45 -2.83 2.73
CA LEU A 202 -15.91 -3.15 1.42
C LEU A 202 -16.88 -2.82 0.29
N LYS A 203 -18.18 -3.11 0.46
CA LYS A 203 -19.20 -2.70 -0.51
C LYS A 203 -19.22 -1.21 -0.75
N GLU A 204 -19.19 -0.44 0.33
CA GLU A 204 -19.19 1.02 0.24
C GLU A 204 -17.88 1.56 -0.36
N TYR A 205 -16.73 0.91 -0.08
CA TYR A 205 -15.48 1.22 -0.77
C TYR A 205 -15.59 0.99 -2.28
N PHE A 206 -16.00 -0.21 -2.71
CA PHE A 206 -16.10 -0.54 -4.15
C PHE A 206 -17.17 0.27 -4.87
N LYS A 207 -18.25 0.67 -4.19
CA LYS A 207 -19.23 1.61 -4.72
C LYS A 207 -18.63 2.99 -4.99
N ARG A 208 -17.87 3.55 -4.05
CA ARG A 208 -17.16 4.83 -4.26
C ARG A 208 -16.08 4.72 -5.33
N ASN A 209 -15.34 3.61 -5.36
CA ASN A 209 -14.33 3.34 -6.38
C ASN A 209 -14.94 3.31 -7.78
N HIS A 210 -16.02 2.56 -7.97
CA HIS A 210 -16.76 2.53 -9.23
C HIS A 210 -17.29 3.91 -9.63
N ALA A 211 -17.93 4.62 -8.70
CA ALA A 211 -18.44 5.96 -8.98
C ALA A 211 -17.32 6.93 -9.40
N TYR A 212 -16.14 6.82 -8.79
CA TYR A 212 -14.97 7.63 -9.16
C TYR A 212 -14.45 7.26 -10.56
N ARG A 213 -14.26 5.97 -10.86
CA ARG A 213 -13.75 5.48 -12.16
C ARG A 213 -14.70 5.80 -13.32
N THR A 214 -16.00 5.82 -13.06
CA THR A 214 -17.04 6.12 -14.08
C THR A 214 -17.42 7.60 -14.16
N GLY A 215 -16.80 8.46 -13.35
CA GLY A 215 -17.09 9.90 -13.34
C GLY A 215 -18.42 10.28 -12.68
N SER A 216 -19.14 9.35 -12.04
CA SER A 216 -20.34 9.66 -11.25
C SER A 216 -20.01 10.31 -9.90
N LEU A 217 -18.79 10.10 -9.39
CA LEU A 217 -18.23 10.78 -8.22
C LEU A 217 -17.03 11.63 -8.68
N CYS A 218 -17.27 12.92 -8.89
CA CYS A 218 -16.21 13.88 -9.20
C CYS A 218 -15.69 14.56 -7.93
N ARG A 219 -14.38 14.83 -7.89
CA ARG A 219 -13.75 15.67 -6.87
C ARG A 219 -13.18 16.90 -7.54
N ALA A 220 -13.35 18.06 -6.92
CA ALA A 220 -12.65 19.26 -7.41
C ALA A 220 -11.14 19.05 -7.29
N SER A 221 -10.37 19.68 -8.17
CA SER A 221 -8.90 19.68 -8.11
C SER A 221 -8.44 20.51 -6.91
N ARG A 222 -8.37 19.87 -5.74
CA ARG A 222 -7.94 20.48 -4.47
C ARG A 222 -7.19 19.47 -3.62
N ALA A 223 -6.21 19.96 -2.88
CA ALA A 223 -5.49 19.22 -1.85
C ALA A 223 -5.76 19.82 -0.46
N LEU A 224 -5.61 19.00 0.57
CA LEU A 224 -5.59 19.42 1.96
C LEU A 224 -4.21 19.07 2.53
N LEU A 225 -3.53 20.05 3.11
CA LEU A 225 -2.23 19.89 3.76
C LEU A 225 -2.42 20.04 5.26
N TYR A 226 -2.20 18.96 6.00
CA TYR A 226 -2.13 18.96 7.46
C TYR A 226 -0.69 18.62 7.85
N ILE A 227 -0.06 19.49 8.64
CA ILE A 227 1.34 19.35 9.03
C ILE A 227 1.37 19.33 10.54
N ASP A 228 1.98 18.28 11.08
CA ASP A 228 2.24 18.13 12.50
C ASP A 228 3.18 19.25 13.01
N ASP A 229 3.13 19.56 14.30
CA ASP A 229 3.90 20.67 14.87
C ASP A 229 5.41 20.44 14.75
N ASP A 230 5.86 19.20 14.83
CA ASP A 230 7.27 18.81 14.63
C ASP A 230 7.82 19.18 13.24
N TRP A 231 6.96 19.25 12.21
CA TRP A 231 7.33 19.59 10.83
C TRP A 231 6.79 20.94 10.36
N ALA A 232 6.12 21.71 11.23
CA ALA A 232 5.46 22.96 10.86
C ALA A 232 6.37 23.97 10.14
N LYS A 233 7.69 23.98 10.47
CA LYS A 233 8.70 24.82 9.81
C LYS A 233 8.84 24.58 8.31
N TYR A 234 8.46 23.41 7.81
CA TYR A 234 8.49 23.05 6.38
C TYR A 234 7.18 23.42 5.65
N GLY A 235 6.19 24.02 6.32
CA GLY A 235 4.88 24.20 5.73
C GLY A 235 4.82 25.08 4.48
N SER A 236 5.63 26.13 4.42
CA SER A 236 5.76 26.95 3.21
C SER A 236 6.32 26.15 2.03
N GLU A 237 7.26 25.25 2.28
CA GLU A 237 7.86 24.41 1.26
C GLU A 237 6.85 23.39 0.71
N TYR A 238 6.14 22.69 1.60
CA TYR A 238 5.11 21.72 1.21
C TYR A 238 3.93 22.38 0.48
N LYS A 239 3.52 23.57 0.92
CA LYS A 239 2.52 24.36 0.22
C LYS A 239 2.95 24.66 -1.22
N ARG A 240 4.20 25.11 -1.42
CA ARG A 240 4.75 25.37 -2.77
C ARG A 240 4.72 24.13 -3.66
N TYR A 241 5.01 22.95 -3.10
CA TYR A 241 4.90 21.69 -3.86
C TYR A 241 3.46 21.41 -4.31
N LEU A 242 2.48 21.66 -3.45
CA LEU A 242 1.07 21.50 -3.82
C LEU A 242 0.63 22.53 -4.87
N GLU A 243 1.08 23.78 -4.79
CA GLU A 243 0.75 24.83 -5.77
C GLU A 243 1.27 24.51 -7.18
N ASN A 244 2.36 23.74 -7.31
CA ASN A 244 2.85 23.28 -8.60
C ASN A 244 1.91 22.25 -9.27
N ILE A 245 1.18 21.46 -8.46
CA ILE A 245 0.31 20.37 -8.90
C ILE A 245 -1.13 20.85 -9.04
N TYR A 246 -1.63 21.55 -8.02
CA TYR A 246 -2.98 22.08 -7.92
C TYR A 246 -2.95 23.58 -8.24
N LYS A 247 -2.85 23.89 -9.54
CA LYS A 247 -2.93 25.26 -10.04
C LYS A 247 -4.35 25.79 -9.79
N SER A 248 -4.42 26.94 -9.12
CA SER A 248 -5.65 27.71 -8.92
C SER A 248 -6.14 28.36 -10.19
#